data_AF-A0AB40CNH8-F1
#
_entry.id   AF-A0AB40CNH8-F1
#
_cell.length_a   1.000
_cell.length_b   1.000
_cell.length_c   1.000
_cell.angle_alpha   90.00
_cell.angle_beta   90.00
_cell.angle_gamma   90.00
#
_symmetry.space_group_name_H-M   'P 1'
#
loop_
_entity.id
_entity.type
_entity.pdbx_description
1 polymer ?
#
loop_
_entity_poly.entity_id
_entity_poly.type
_entity_poly.pdbx_seq_one_letter_code
_entity_poly.pdbx_strand_id
1 'polypeptide(L)'
;MGCCVNGPMITVADCSNGSEGYTYNYYEDVTPKRVIEIVEKLRRGETPVGTQNPLRIKSGPAGGNTTLLGEPKPPPWRDLDAC
;
A
#
# COMPACT_ATOMS: atom_id res chain seq x y z
N MET A 1 4.41 -7.22 9.48
CA MET A 1 3.81 -6.20 8.58
C MET A 1 4.19 -6.44 7.13
N GLY A 2 5.41 -6.88 6.81
CA GLY A 2 5.77 -7.26 5.43
C GLY A 2 6.07 -6.09 4.49
N CYS A 3 5.84 -4.86 4.92
CA CYS A 3 6.09 -3.61 4.19
C CYS A 3 7.57 -3.19 4.14
N CYS A 4 8.51 -4.14 4.09
CA CYS A 4 9.93 -3.87 4.39
C CYS A 4 10.60 -2.91 3.39
N VAL A 5 10.26 -3.01 2.10
CA VAL A 5 10.79 -2.11 1.05
C VAL A 5 10.17 -0.72 1.10
N ASN A 6 9.04 -0.59 1.81
CA ASN A 6 8.32 0.65 2.10
C ASN A 6 8.51 1.09 3.56
N GLY A 7 9.58 0.66 4.22
CA GLY A 7 9.93 1.16 5.54
C GLY A 7 10.39 2.63 5.47
N PRO A 8 10.05 3.48 6.46
CA PRO A 8 9.30 3.21 7.69
C PRO A 8 7.78 3.10 7.49
N MET A 9 7.07 2.40 8.38
CA MET A 9 5.63 2.11 8.23
C MET A 9 4.87 2.08 9.58
N ILE A 10 3.54 2.28 9.54
CA ILE A 10 2.61 2.06 10.66
C ILE A 10 1.33 1.28 10.24
N THR A 11 0.96 0.33 11.08
CA THR A 11 -0.32 -0.42 11.11
C THR A 11 -1.48 0.38 11.70
N VAL A 12 -2.59 0.65 11.02
CA VAL A 12 -3.83 1.05 11.70
C VAL A 12 -4.91 -0.01 11.50
N ALA A 13 -5.32 -0.61 12.61
CA ALA A 13 -6.52 -1.43 12.69
C ALA A 13 -7.71 -0.51 13.01
N ASP A 14 -8.59 -0.31 12.03
CA ASP A 14 -9.85 0.38 12.26
C ASP A 14 -10.89 -0.63 12.74
N CYS A 15 -11.27 -0.50 14.00
CA CYS A 15 -12.30 -1.32 14.65
C CYS A 15 -13.58 -0.53 14.92
N SER A 16 -13.74 0.68 14.35
CA SER A 16 -14.83 1.59 14.68
C SER A 16 -16.21 1.08 14.29
N ASN A 17 -16.32 0.32 13.19
CA ASN A 17 -17.59 -0.23 12.68
C ASN A 17 -17.69 -1.76 12.86
N GLY A 18 -17.10 -2.28 13.94
CA GLY A 18 -17.15 -3.71 14.27
C GLY A 18 -16.51 -4.60 13.21
N SER A 19 -16.98 -5.84 13.09
CA SER A 19 -16.44 -6.83 12.15
C SER A 19 -16.70 -6.49 10.67
N GLU A 20 -17.79 -5.78 10.37
CA GLU A 20 -18.19 -5.49 8.98
C GLU A 20 -17.36 -4.37 8.36
N GLY A 21 -16.95 -3.38 9.15
CA GLY A 21 -16.06 -2.30 8.69
C GLY A 21 -14.63 -2.42 9.18
N TYR A 22 -14.23 -3.61 9.68
CA TYR A 22 -12.86 -3.82 10.12
C TYR A 22 -11.89 -3.66 8.96
N THR A 23 -10.91 -2.78 9.11
CA THR A 23 -9.83 -2.64 8.14
C THR A 23 -8.46 -2.69 8.82
N TYR A 24 -7.51 -3.35 8.18
CA TYR A 24 -6.13 -3.45 8.65
C TYR A 24 -5.22 -2.79 7.62
N ASN A 25 -5.08 -1.47 7.74
CA ASN A 25 -4.53 -0.63 6.69
C ASN A 25 -3.05 -0.37 6.89
N TYR A 26 -2.26 -0.61 5.84
CA TYR A 26 -0.84 -0.29 5.80
C TYR A 26 -0.61 1.17 5.40
N TYR A 27 0.06 1.92 6.27
CA TYR A 27 0.59 3.24 5.97
C TYR A 27 2.11 3.12 5.89
N GLU A 28 2.65 3.21 4.68
CA GLU A 28 4.05 2.90 4.39
C GLU A 28 4.79 4.16 3.92
N ASP A 29 6.12 4.12 3.91
CA ASP A 29 7.01 5.25 3.61
C ASP A 29 6.67 6.50 4.46
N VAL A 30 6.36 6.29 5.75
CA VAL A 30 5.91 7.35 6.65
C VAL A 30 7.07 8.10 7.29
N THR A 31 6.82 9.37 7.59
CA THR A 31 7.67 10.24 8.41
C THR A 31 6.88 10.69 9.65
N PRO A 32 7.52 11.19 10.72
CA PRO A 32 6.80 11.69 11.90
C PRO A 32 5.71 12.72 11.56
N LYS A 33 6.02 13.66 10.64
CA LYS A 33 5.05 14.63 10.13
C LYS A 33 3.85 13.93 9.49
N ARG A 34 4.11 12.93 8.65
CA ARG A 34 3.06 12.21 7.93
C ARG A 34 2.19 11.37 8.87
N VAL A 35 2.76 10.80 9.91
CA VAL A 35 2.01 10.05 10.93
C VAL A 35 1.00 10.97 11.64
N ILE A 36 1.40 12.18 12.02
CA ILE A 36 0.48 13.16 12.64
C ILE A 36 -0.69 13.48 11.68
N GLU A 37 -0.38 13.72 10.40
CA GLU A 37 -1.40 13.97 9.38
C GLU A 37 -2.35 12.78 9.19
N ILE A 38 -1.85 11.54 9.24
CA ILE A 38 -2.65 10.32 9.18
C ILE A 38 -3.60 10.23 10.38
N VAL A 39 -3.11 10.47 11.60
CA VAL A 39 -3.94 10.42 12.81
C VAL A 39 -5.07 11.47 12.75
N GLU A 40 -4.76 12.70 12.33
CA GLU A 40 -5.78 13.74 12.17
C GLU A 40 -6.81 13.41 11.08
N LYS A 41 -6.38 12.74 10.00
CA LYS A 41 -7.29 12.27 8.94
C LYS A 41 -8.20 11.14 9.42
N LEU A 42 -7.64 10.16 10.11
CA LEU A 42 -8.39 9.06 10.71
C LEU A 42 -9.43 9.57 11.70
N ARG A 43 -9.08 10.58 12.50
CA ARG A 43 -10.02 11.26 13.41
C ARG A 43 -11.21 11.89 12.67
N ARG A 44 -11.03 12.34 11.42
CA ARG A 44 -12.10 12.88 10.56
C ARG A 44 -12.84 11.80 9.77
N GLY A 45 -12.44 10.53 9.86
CA GLY A 45 -13.01 9.44 9.07
C GLY A 45 -12.42 9.29 7.66
N GLU A 46 -11.29 9.94 7.36
CA GLU A 46 -10.56 9.76 6.10
C GLU A 46 -9.52 8.63 6.19
N THR A 47 -9.39 7.81 5.16
CA THR A 47 -8.51 6.62 5.14
C THR A 47 -7.55 6.56 3.93
N PRO A 48 -6.51 7.41 3.87
CA PRO A 48 -5.53 7.37 2.77
C PRO A 48 -4.47 6.26 2.96
N VAL A 49 -4.75 5.06 2.43
CA VAL A 49 -3.92 3.86 2.60
C VAL A 49 -2.75 3.76 1.61
N GLY A 50 -1.74 2.95 1.95
CA GLY A 50 -0.59 2.63 1.10
C GLY A 50 0.66 3.49 1.35
N THR A 51 1.56 3.54 0.36
CA THR A 51 2.75 4.38 0.39
C THR A 51 2.38 5.86 0.49
N GLN A 52 2.99 6.56 1.43
CA GLN A 52 2.84 8.00 1.59
C GLN A 52 3.88 8.81 0.79
N ASN A 53 4.73 8.13 0.03
CA ASN A 53 5.70 8.74 -0.85
C ASN A 53 5.13 8.82 -2.29
N PRO A 54 4.83 10.02 -2.82
CA PRO A 54 4.19 10.17 -4.13
C PRO A 54 5.12 9.82 -5.30
N LEU A 55 6.43 9.73 -5.08
CA LEU A 55 7.41 9.40 -6.12
C LEU A 55 7.49 7.89 -6.40
N ARG A 56 6.68 7.08 -5.72
CA ARG A 56 6.72 5.63 -5.75
C ARG A 56 5.35 5.05 -6.04
N ILE A 57 5.32 3.96 -6.80
CA ILE A 57 4.12 3.15 -7.00
C ILE A 57 4.21 1.94 -6.08
N LYS A 58 3.39 1.88 -5.02
CA LYS A 58 3.36 0.76 -4.05
C LYS A 58 4.79 0.41 -3.59
N SER A 59 5.29 -0.79 -3.91
CA SER A 59 6.62 -1.29 -3.55
C SER A 59 7.73 -1.00 -4.58
N GLY A 60 7.44 -0.20 -5.59
CA GLY A 60 8.39 0.12 -6.67
C GLY A 60 9.57 0.99 -6.21
N PRO A 61 10.60 1.14 -7.04
CA PRO A 61 11.61 2.17 -6.86
C PRO A 61 10.98 3.58 -6.85
N ALA A 62 11.56 4.49 -6.06
CA ALA A 62 11.20 5.90 -6.12
C ALA A 62 11.78 6.51 -7.41
N GLY A 63 10.99 7.33 -8.10
CA GLY A 63 11.34 7.87 -9.42
C GLY A 63 10.84 7.03 -10.60
N GLY A 64 10.04 6.00 -10.34
CA GLY A 64 9.45 5.13 -11.36
C GLY A 64 10.06 3.73 -11.37
N ASN A 65 9.30 2.77 -11.87
CA ASN A 65 9.77 1.38 -11.93
C ASN A 65 10.92 1.23 -12.94
N THR A 66 11.94 0.47 -12.58
CA THR A 66 13.06 0.11 -13.48
C THR A 66 12.81 -1.18 -14.25
N THR A 67 11.76 -1.91 -13.88
CA THR A 67 11.26 -3.15 -14.51
C THR A 67 9.75 -3.07 -14.67
N LEU A 68 9.11 -4.08 -15.28
CA LEU A 68 7.66 -4.09 -15.55
C LEU A 68 7.20 -2.88 -16.40
N LEU A 69 8.01 -2.52 -17.40
CA LEU A 69 7.76 -1.38 -18.29
C LEU A 69 6.88 -1.72 -19.50
N GLY A 70 6.84 -3.00 -19.89
CA GLY A 70 6.05 -3.47 -21.01
C GLY A 70 4.66 -3.94 -20.58
N GLU A 71 3.71 -3.90 -21.50
CA GLU A 71 2.38 -4.46 -21.29
C GLU A 71 2.45 -5.96 -20.96
N PRO A 72 1.76 -6.44 -19.90
CA PRO A 72 1.72 -7.85 -19.56
C PRO A 72 1.18 -8.68 -20.72
N LYS A 73 1.92 -9.74 -21.10
CA LYS A 73 1.49 -10.72 -22.11
C LYS A 73 1.53 -12.12 -21.49
N PRO A 74 0.64 -13.04 -21.90
CA PRO A 74 0.74 -14.43 -21.51
C PRO A 74 2.14 -14.96 -21.86
N PRO A 75 2.83 -15.63 -20.93
CA PRO A 75 4.10 -16.27 -21.28
C PRO A 75 3.81 -17.44 -22.25
N PRO A 76 4.76 -17.82 -23.11
CA PRO A 76 4.50 -18.75 -24.21
C PRO A 76 3.97 -20.15 -23.82
N TRP A 77 4.07 -20.56 -22.55
CA TRP A 77 3.81 -21.93 -22.10
C TRP A 77 2.94 -22.03 -20.84
N ARG A 78 2.15 -20.99 -20.52
CA ARG A 78 1.22 -21.05 -19.37
C ARG A 78 -0.19 -21.31 -19.88
N ASP A 79 -0.48 -22.57 -20.17
CA ASP A 79 -1.85 -23.05 -20.40
C ASP A 79 -2.57 -23.11 -19.05
N LEU A 80 -3.39 -22.11 -18.75
CA LEU A 80 -4.20 -22.04 -17.52
C LEU A 80 -5.49 -22.85 -17.63
N ASP A 81 -5.84 -23.34 -18.82
CA ASP A 81 -7.07 -24.07 -19.11
C ASP A 81 -6.85 -25.60 -19.16
N ALA A 82 -5.61 -26.07 -19.01
CA ALA A 82 -5.25 -27.50 -19.00
C ALA A 82 -5.52 -28.23 -17.66
N CYS A 83 -6.41 -27.72 -16.80
CA CYS A 83 -6.73 -28.32 -15.50
C CYS A 83 -8.14 -28.90 -15.45
#